data_AF-A0A7K1EK46-F1
#
_entry.id   AF-A0A7K1EK46-F1
#
_cell.length_a   1.000
_cell.length_b   1.000
_cell.length_c   1.000
_cell.angle_alpha   90.00
_cell.angle_beta   90.00
_cell.angle_gamma   90.00
#
_symmetry.space_group_name_H-M   'P 1'
#
loop_
_entity.id
_entity.type
_entity.pdbx_description
1 polymer ?
#
loop_
_entity_poly.entity_id
_entity_poly.type
_entity_poly.pdbx_seq_one_letter_code
_entity_poly.pdbx_strand_id
1 'polypeptide(L)'
;MNLSSRRRSVSRLAALLVPILVVAACGGGNNSGDSSTPDSDLAINKVVAPEATTIADVIALERPVVIAHAGGDFDWPHSTMYAFTQAALNGTDVLEMDVMLSSDGVLMVQHDNTVDRLTNNTGLVSSYTAAELQAMDNAYWFSGGVWSDKSLAEDAYIYRGIRTGD
;
A
#
# COMPACT_ATOMS: atom_id res chain seq x y z
N MET A 1 8.43 -53.56 -7.76
CA MET A 1 7.50 -53.40 -6.63
C MET A 1 8.32 -53.42 -5.35
N ASN A 2 8.57 -52.27 -4.74
CA ASN A 2 9.44 -52.15 -3.56
C ASN A 2 8.73 -51.24 -2.55
N LEU A 3 8.02 -51.83 -1.58
CA LEU A 3 7.39 -51.09 -0.47
C LEU A 3 8.29 -51.21 0.76
N SER A 4 9.06 -50.14 1.01
CA SER A 4 9.82 -49.93 2.23
C SER A 4 8.88 -49.45 3.36
N SER A 5 9.08 -50.04 4.54
CA SER A 5 8.25 -49.93 5.74
C SER A 5 8.19 -48.52 6.35
N ARG A 6 6.98 -48.01 6.59
CA ARG A 6 6.72 -46.86 7.47
C ARG A 6 6.83 -47.27 8.94
N ARG A 7 7.86 -46.79 9.66
CA ARG A 7 7.89 -46.82 11.13
C ARG A 7 7.14 -45.60 11.66
N ARG A 8 6.05 -45.84 12.40
CA ARG A 8 5.32 -44.81 13.17
C ARG A 8 6.06 -44.58 14.48
N SER A 9 6.64 -43.39 14.66
CA SER A 9 7.14 -42.94 15.95
C SER A 9 6.02 -42.16 16.65
N VAL A 10 5.52 -42.71 17.75
CA VAL A 10 4.61 -42.01 18.68
C VAL A 10 5.50 -41.34 19.71
N SER A 11 5.74 -40.03 19.55
CA SER A 11 6.47 -39.25 20.55
C SER A 11 5.49 -38.66 21.55
N ARG A 12 5.82 -38.85 22.83
CA ARG A 12 4.99 -38.59 24.01
C ARG A 12 4.79 -37.09 24.22
N LEU A 13 3.53 -36.69 24.37
CA LEU A 13 3.11 -35.35 24.78
C LEU A 13 3.43 -35.18 26.27
N ALA A 14 4.43 -34.34 26.60
CA ALA A 14 4.69 -33.91 27.97
C ALA A 14 3.93 -32.61 28.22
N ALA A 15 2.86 -32.68 29.03
CA ALA A 15 2.11 -31.52 29.48
C ALA A 15 2.92 -30.80 30.58
N LEU A 16 3.37 -29.57 30.30
CA LEU A 16 3.99 -28.70 31.28
C LEU A 16 2.90 -27.82 31.90
N LEU A 17 2.55 -28.10 33.16
CA LEU A 17 1.64 -27.28 33.97
C LEU A 17 2.38 -26.01 34.43
N VAL A 18 1.94 -24.85 33.95
CA VAL A 18 2.38 -23.53 34.42
C VAL A 18 1.38 -23.05 35.49
N PRO A 19 1.82 -22.63 36.69
CA PRO A 19 0.91 -22.14 37.71
C PRO A 19 0.34 -20.76 37.32
N ILE A 20 -0.99 -20.66 37.36
CA ILE A 20 -1.74 -19.42 37.14
C ILE A 20 -1.60 -18.55 38.39
N LEU A 21 -0.87 -17.43 38.26
CA LEU A 21 -0.83 -16.37 39.25
C LEU A 21 -1.96 -15.37 38.94
N VAL A 22 -3.05 -15.43 39.70
CA VAL A 22 -4.13 -14.42 39.62
C VAL A 22 -3.69 -13.19 40.43
N VAL A 23 -3.38 -12.10 39.74
CA VAL A 23 -3.27 -10.77 40.35
C VAL A 23 -4.52 -9.99 39.95
N ALA A 24 -5.40 -9.76 40.92
CA ALA A 24 -6.50 -8.82 40.79
C ALA A 24 -5.96 -7.40 41.04
N ALA A 25 -5.94 -6.57 40.00
CA ALA A 25 -5.73 -5.13 40.11
C ALA A 25 -6.96 -4.43 39.54
N CYS A 26 -7.76 -3.84 40.43
CA CYS A 26 -8.75 -2.83 40.07
C CYS A 26 -8.03 -1.47 40.01
N GLY A 27 -8.16 -0.77 38.89
CA GLY A 27 -7.67 0.60 38.74
C GLY A 27 -7.96 1.11 37.33
N GLY A 28 -8.93 2.01 37.20
CA GLY A 28 -9.36 2.58 35.94
C GLY A 28 -8.33 3.51 35.31
N GLY A 29 -8.45 3.69 34.00
CA GLY A 29 -7.69 4.67 33.22
C GLY A 29 -7.94 4.45 31.73
N ASN A 30 -8.67 5.38 31.12
CA ASN A 30 -8.99 5.44 29.69
C ASN A 30 -7.73 5.22 28.85
N ASN A 31 -7.81 4.36 27.83
CA ASN A 31 -6.87 4.41 26.72
C ASN A 31 -7.60 4.25 25.39
N SER A 32 -7.56 5.37 24.68
CA SER A 32 -7.72 5.64 23.25
C SER A 32 -7.69 4.42 22.35
N GLY A 33 -8.64 4.39 21.42
CA GLY A 33 -8.59 3.51 20.26
C GLY A 33 -7.24 3.65 19.56
N ASP A 34 -6.57 2.50 19.42
CA ASP A 34 -5.44 2.33 18.53
C ASP A 34 -5.95 2.44 17.10
N SER A 35 -6.03 3.67 16.59
CA SER A 35 -6.09 3.93 15.16
C SER A 35 -4.67 3.75 14.65
N SER A 36 -4.31 2.52 14.32
CA SER A 36 -3.06 2.20 13.64
C SER A 36 -3.13 2.70 12.20
N THR A 37 -3.08 4.00 11.99
CA THR A 37 -2.63 4.56 10.73
C THR A 37 -1.14 4.20 10.62
N PRO A 38 -0.70 3.54 9.54
CA PRO A 38 0.71 3.24 9.39
C PRO A 38 1.43 4.57 9.13
N ASP A 39 2.19 5.02 10.12
CA ASP A 39 3.10 6.16 10.09
C ASP A 39 3.91 6.16 8.78
N SER A 40 3.47 6.94 7.80
CA SER A 40 4.11 7.02 6.48
C SER A 40 5.54 7.58 6.59
N ASP A 41 5.79 8.39 7.61
CA ASP A 41 7.10 8.99 7.90
C ASP A 41 8.13 7.98 8.43
N LEU A 42 7.70 6.88 9.04
CA LEU A 42 8.59 5.80 9.49
C LEU A 42 8.92 4.81 8.36
N ALA A 43 8.09 4.75 7.32
CA ALA A 43 8.27 3.84 6.20
C ALA A 43 9.38 4.31 5.24
N ILE A 44 9.44 5.59 4.90
CA ILE A 44 10.43 6.09 3.92
C ILE A 44 11.88 5.96 4.39
N ASN A 45 12.13 6.02 5.70
CA ASN A 45 13.46 5.83 6.29
C ASN A 45 14.01 4.40 6.14
N LYS A 46 13.17 3.45 5.70
CA LYS A 46 13.55 2.05 5.44
C LYS A 46 13.81 1.78 3.96
N VAL A 47 13.58 2.76 3.07
CA VAL A 47 13.86 2.63 1.65
C VAL A 47 15.37 2.49 1.46
N VAL A 48 15.77 1.42 0.77
CA VAL A 48 17.16 1.22 0.38
C VAL A 48 17.43 2.06 -0.86
N ALA A 49 18.57 2.75 -0.89
CA ALA A 49 18.97 3.52 -2.07
C ALA A 49 19.08 2.61 -3.30
N PRO A 50 18.58 3.03 -4.48
CA PRO A 50 18.65 2.22 -5.68
C PRO A 50 20.09 2.01 -6.14
N GLU A 51 20.35 0.89 -6.81
CA GLU A 51 21.65 0.55 -7.40
C GLU A 51 22.10 1.58 -8.44
N ALA A 52 21.15 2.14 -9.17
CA ALA A 52 21.35 3.16 -10.19
C ALA A 52 20.65 4.46 -9.79
N THR A 53 21.35 5.59 -9.90
CA THR A 53 20.80 6.93 -9.58
C THR A 53 20.79 7.88 -10.77
N THR A 54 21.29 7.43 -11.92
CA THR A 54 21.26 8.18 -13.18
C THR A 54 20.64 7.34 -14.29
N ILE A 55 20.14 7.99 -15.34
CA ILE A 55 19.61 7.30 -16.53
C ILE A 55 20.69 6.41 -17.18
N ALA A 56 21.95 6.87 -17.20
CA ALA A 56 23.05 6.08 -17.75
C ALA A 56 23.25 4.79 -16.96
N ASP A 57 23.20 4.87 -15.63
CA ASP A 57 23.37 3.70 -14.75
C ASP A 57 22.18 2.74 -14.87
N VAL A 58 20.94 3.27 -14.93
CA VAL A 58 19.72 2.45 -15.11
C VAL A 58 19.79 1.66 -16.41
N ILE A 59 20.22 2.29 -17.50
CA ILE A 59 20.38 1.63 -18.81
C ILE A 59 21.54 0.61 -18.81
N ALA A 60 22.55 0.82 -17.96
CA ALA A 60 23.71 -0.06 -17.85
C ALA A 60 23.47 -1.31 -16.98
N LEU A 61 22.33 -1.42 -16.30
CA LEU A 61 21.99 -2.60 -15.50
C LEU A 61 21.97 -3.87 -16.37
N GLU A 62 22.67 -4.91 -15.94
CA GLU A 62 22.73 -6.21 -16.64
C GLU A 62 21.53 -7.13 -16.33
N ARG A 63 20.39 -6.52 -15.94
CA ARG A 63 19.12 -7.19 -15.62
C ARG A 63 17.95 -6.33 -16.11
N PRO A 64 16.72 -6.88 -16.22
CA PRO A 64 15.55 -6.07 -16.49
C PRO A 64 15.40 -4.92 -15.49
N VAL A 65 15.06 -3.74 -16.00
CA VAL A 65 14.70 -2.57 -15.18
C VAL A 65 13.26 -2.72 -14.73
N VAL A 66 13.05 -2.63 -13.43
CA VAL A 66 11.72 -2.65 -12.81
C VAL A 66 11.23 -1.22 -12.65
N ILE A 67 10.15 -0.91 -13.36
CA ILE A 67 9.50 0.40 -13.34
C ILE A 67 8.15 0.22 -12.64
N ALA A 68 7.97 0.88 -11.50
CA ALA A 68 6.74 0.85 -10.74
C ALA A 68 5.71 1.80 -11.38
N HIS A 69 4.99 1.27 -12.38
CA HIS A 69 3.88 1.95 -13.04
C HIS A 69 2.92 2.53 -12.00
N ALA A 70 2.78 3.86 -11.98
CA ALA A 70 2.00 4.62 -11.01
C ALA A 70 2.18 4.22 -9.52
N GLY A 71 3.36 3.73 -9.15
CA GLY A 71 3.67 3.28 -7.79
C GLY A 71 3.42 1.79 -7.51
N GLY A 72 3.34 0.94 -8.54
CA GLY A 72 3.14 -0.51 -8.36
C GLY A 72 1.68 -0.90 -8.53
N ASP A 73 1.09 -0.42 -9.60
CA ASP A 73 -0.22 -0.75 -10.11
C ASP A 73 -0.65 -2.21 -9.84
N PHE A 74 -1.95 -2.42 -9.54
CA PHE A 74 -2.53 -3.66 -9.00
C PHE A 74 -2.09 -4.08 -7.59
N ASP A 75 -0.83 -3.85 -7.19
CA ASP A 75 -0.38 -4.20 -5.85
C ASP A 75 -0.89 -3.17 -4.83
N TRP A 76 -0.84 -1.88 -5.20
CA TRP A 76 -1.22 -0.77 -4.32
C TRP A 76 -2.09 0.28 -5.02
N PRO A 77 -2.79 1.16 -4.26
CA PRO A 77 -3.60 2.22 -4.84
C PRO A 77 -2.82 3.17 -5.75
N HIS A 78 -3.13 3.09 -7.03
CA HIS A 78 -2.51 3.84 -8.12
C HIS A 78 -2.33 5.35 -7.82
N SER A 79 -1.18 5.93 -8.17
CA SER A 79 -0.88 7.38 -8.01
C SER A 79 -1.07 7.92 -6.59
N THR A 80 -0.74 7.11 -5.57
CA THR A 80 -0.75 7.55 -4.16
C THR A 80 0.65 7.52 -3.55
N MET A 81 0.89 8.37 -2.55
CA MET A 81 2.14 8.32 -1.77
C MET A 81 2.35 6.96 -1.09
N TYR A 82 1.27 6.29 -0.70
CA TYR A 82 1.34 4.94 -0.15
C TYR A 82 1.93 3.97 -1.19
N ALA A 83 1.38 3.94 -2.42
CA ALA A 83 1.89 3.08 -3.48
C ALA A 83 3.37 3.37 -3.81
N PHE A 84 3.74 4.64 -4.00
CA PHE A 84 5.15 5.00 -4.23
C PHE A 84 6.07 4.57 -3.10
N THR A 85 5.63 4.70 -1.84
CA THR A 85 6.39 4.25 -0.67
C THR A 85 6.57 2.74 -0.68
N GLN A 86 5.50 1.98 -0.95
CA GLN A 86 5.58 0.52 -1.03
C GLN A 86 6.46 0.06 -2.19
N ALA A 87 6.35 0.68 -3.37
CA ALA A 87 7.21 0.37 -4.51
C ALA A 87 8.70 0.63 -4.21
N ALA A 88 9.01 1.74 -3.55
CA ALA A 88 10.37 2.05 -3.12
C ALA A 88 10.89 1.04 -2.08
N LEU A 89 10.05 0.64 -1.11
CA LEU A 89 10.39 -0.40 -0.13
C LEU A 89 10.60 -1.77 -0.77
N ASN A 90 9.87 -2.06 -1.85
CA ASN A 90 10.04 -3.29 -2.63
C ASN A 90 11.27 -3.26 -3.54
N GLY A 91 12.03 -2.15 -3.58
CA GLY A 91 13.28 -2.06 -4.32
C GLY A 91 13.11 -1.91 -5.83
N THR A 92 12.03 -1.25 -6.28
CA THR A 92 11.90 -0.87 -7.70
C THR A 92 13.06 0.03 -8.14
N ASP A 93 13.46 -0.06 -9.40
CA ASP A 93 14.55 0.78 -9.93
C ASP A 93 14.05 2.20 -10.23
N VAL A 94 12.81 2.30 -10.72
CA VAL A 94 12.20 3.57 -11.12
C VAL A 94 10.78 3.67 -10.57
N LEU A 95 10.43 4.84 -10.06
CA LEU A 95 9.04 5.23 -9.80
C LEU A 95 8.52 5.96 -11.04
N GLU A 96 7.42 5.48 -11.59
CA GLU A 96 6.76 6.10 -12.74
C GLU A 96 5.49 6.82 -12.28
N MET A 97 5.25 8.01 -12.85
CA MET A 97 4.09 8.84 -12.51
C MET A 97 3.70 9.72 -13.69
N ASP A 98 2.39 9.84 -13.92
CA ASP A 98 1.81 10.82 -14.83
C ASP A 98 1.53 12.13 -14.12
N VAL A 99 1.69 13.24 -14.84
CA VAL A 99 1.48 14.59 -14.31
C VAL A 99 0.47 15.35 -15.14
N MET A 100 -0.50 15.94 -14.45
CA MET A 100 -1.59 16.74 -15.00
C MET A 100 -1.61 18.14 -14.39
N LEU A 101 -2.30 19.08 -15.04
CA LEU A 101 -2.53 20.42 -14.49
C LEU A 101 -3.94 20.51 -13.88
N SER A 102 -3.99 21.04 -12.66
CA SER A 102 -5.21 21.55 -12.02
C SER A 102 -5.69 22.86 -12.67
N SER A 103 -6.91 23.28 -12.34
CA SER A 103 -7.53 24.51 -12.86
C SER A 103 -6.79 25.79 -12.46
N ASP A 104 -6.07 25.76 -11.34
CA ASP A 104 -5.22 26.83 -10.82
C ASP A 104 -3.73 26.68 -11.19
N GLY A 105 -3.41 25.76 -12.12
CA GLY A 105 -2.10 25.68 -12.76
C GLY A 105 -1.01 24.93 -11.96
N VAL A 106 -1.41 24.17 -10.94
CA VAL A 106 -0.51 23.33 -10.14
C VAL A 106 -0.42 21.94 -10.75
N LEU A 107 0.81 21.38 -10.79
CA LEU A 107 1.07 20.02 -11.24
C LEU A 107 0.55 19.00 -10.21
N MET A 108 -0.20 18.02 -10.70
CA MET A 108 -0.84 16.97 -9.92
C MET A 108 -0.45 15.61 -10.47
N VAL A 109 -0.08 14.67 -9.61
CA VAL A 109 0.17 13.27 -10.02
C VAL A 109 -1.17 12.58 -10.22
N GLN A 110 -1.49 12.23 -11.47
CA GLN A 110 -2.77 11.66 -11.88
C GLN A 110 -2.65 11.09 -13.31
N HIS A 111 -3.03 9.83 -13.49
CA HIS A 111 -2.98 9.17 -14.81
C HIS A 111 -4.14 9.56 -15.73
N ASP A 112 -5.38 9.53 -15.21
CA ASP A 112 -6.56 9.77 -16.04
C ASP A 112 -6.87 11.26 -16.19
N ASN A 113 -7.42 11.63 -17.34
CA ASN A 113 -7.96 12.98 -17.56
C ASN A 113 -9.15 13.31 -16.64
N THR A 114 -9.79 12.29 -16.05
CA THR A 114 -10.90 12.43 -15.12
C THR A 114 -10.58 11.82 -13.76
N VAL A 115 -11.34 12.22 -12.74
CA VAL A 115 -11.21 11.66 -11.37
C VAL A 115 -12.07 10.42 -11.15
N ASP A 116 -12.93 10.10 -12.12
CA ASP A 116 -14.03 9.13 -12.01
C ASP A 116 -13.57 7.72 -11.67
N ARG A 117 -12.45 7.26 -12.25
CA ARG A 117 -12.04 5.85 -12.13
C ARG A 117 -11.64 5.50 -10.69
N LEU A 118 -10.91 6.40 -10.03
CA LEU A 118 -10.22 6.12 -8.77
C LEU A 118 -10.90 6.75 -7.55
N THR A 119 -11.68 7.82 -7.75
CA THR A 119 -12.32 8.58 -6.66
C THR A 119 -13.84 8.41 -6.64
N ASN A 120 -14.49 8.86 -5.58
CA ASN A 120 -15.94 8.99 -5.49
C ASN A 120 -16.49 10.30 -6.13
N ASN A 121 -15.66 11.03 -6.89
CA ASN A 121 -16.04 12.24 -7.62
C ASN A 121 -16.13 11.96 -9.12
N THR A 122 -16.63 12.91 -9.89
CA THR A 122 -16.70 12.82 -11.36
C THR A 122 -16.34 14.14 -12.04
N GLY A 123 -15.62 14.09 -13.15
CA GLY A 123 -15.26 15.26 -13.92
C GLY A 123 -13.79 15.29 -14.34
N LEU A 124 -13.43 16.29 -15.16
CA LEU A 124 -12.06 16.49 -15.62
C LEU A 124 -11.17 17.00 -14.49
N VAL A 125 -9.95 16.49 -14.40
CA VAL A 125 -8.92 16.94 -13.46
C VAL A 125 -8.67 18.45 -13.61
N SER A 126 -8.62 18.93 -14.85
CA SER A 126 -8.40 20.35 -15.18
C SER A 126 -9.55 21.28 -14.77
N SER A 127 -10.68 20.73 -14.30
CA SER A 127 -11.80 21.52 -13.79
C SER A 127 -11.70 21.79 -12.28
N TYR A 128 -10.79 21.13 -11.58
CA TYR A 128 -10.62 21.24 -10.12
C TYR A 128 -9.34 21.97 -9.77
N THR A 129 -9.39 22.76 -8.70
CA THR A 129 -8.19 23.33 -8.08
C THR A 129 -7.34 22.23 -7.44
N ALA A 130 -6.06 22.49 -7.23
CA ALA A 130 -5.19 21.55 -6.52
C ALA A 130 -5.71 21.17 -5.14
N ALA A 131 -6.29 22.13 -4.40
CA ALA A 131 -6.86 21.87 -3.08
C ALA A 131 -8.05 20.91 -3.13
N GLU A 132 -8.94 21.06 -4.12
CA GLU A 132 -10.07 20.14 -4.32
C GLU A 132 -9.59 18.74 -4.70
N LEU A 133 -8.59 18.63 -5.59
CA LEU A 133 -8.00 17.35 -5.98
C LEU A 133 -7.29 16.65 -4.81
N GLN A 134 -6.58 17.40 -3.97
CA GLN A 134 -5.88 16.85 -2.80
C GLN A 134 -6.83 16.31 -1.72
N ALA A 135 -8.07 16.81 -1.67
CA ALA A 135 -9.10 16.31 -0.77
C ALA A 135 -9.75 15.00 -1.27
N MET A 136 -9.50 14.59 -2.51
CA MET A 136 -10.05 13.36 -3.07
C MET A 136 -9.20 12.14 -2.69
N ASP A 137 -9.87 11.00 -2.53
CA ASP A 137 -9.22 9.73 -2.28
C ASP A 137 -9.08 8.92 -3.58
N ASN A 138 -7.85 8.84 -4.10
CA ASN A 138 -7.51 8.00 -5.27
C ASN A 138 -7.46 6.50 -4.95
N ALA A 139 -7.62 6.10 -3.69
CA ALA A 139 -7.73 4.70 -3.29
C ALA A 139 -9.20 4.24 -3.13
N TYR A 140 -10.17 5.11 -3.39
CA TYR A 140 -11.57 4.90 -2.98
C TYR A 140 -12.17 3.59 -3.50
N TRP A 141 -11.83 3.23 -4.75
CA TRP A 141 -12.30 2.01 -5.41
C TRP A 141 -11.23 0.91 -5.52
N PHE A 142 -10.13 0.99 -4.77
CA PHE A 142 -9.05 0.01 -4.84
C PHE A 142 -9.28 -1.16 -3.87
N SER A 143 -9.31 -2.38 -4.42
CA SER A 143 -9.49 -3.63 -3.67
C SER A 143 -8.30 -4.59 -3.76
N GLY A 144 -7.22 -4.19 -4.47
CA GLY A 144 -6.07 -5.05 -4.76
C GLY A 144 -6.30 -6.01 -5.93
N GLY A 145 -5.24 -6.27 -6.71
CA GLY A 145 -5.19 -7.30 -7.77
C GLY A 145 -6.08 -7.03 -9.00
N VAL A 146 -6.97 -6.06 -8.94
CA VAL A 146 -7.79 -5.56 -10.05
C VAL A 146 -7.78 -4.05 -10.07
N TRP A 147 -7.90 -3.49 -11.26
CA TRP A 147 -8.25 -2.10 -11.44
C TRP A 147 -9.64 -1.83 -10.89
N SER A 148 -9.86 -0.64 -10.33
CA SER A 148 -11.12 -0.12 -9.76
C SER A 148 -12.39 -0.89 -10.17
N ASP A 149 -12.83 -1.84 -9.34
CA ASP A 149 -14.09 -2.55 -9.52
C ASP A 149 -15.12 -1.99 -8.55
N LYS A 150 -16.01 -1.14 -9.07
CA LYS A 150 -17.06 -0.45 -8.29
C LYS A 150 -18.23 -1.35 -7.91
N SER A 151 -18.22 -2.62 -8.32
CA SER A 151 -19.30 -3.58 -8.04
C SER A 151 -19.07 -4.42 -6.78
N LEU A 152 -17.87 -4.32 -6.17
CA LEU A 152 -17.53 -5.07 -4.98
C LEU A 152 -18.29 -4.57 -3.75
N ALA A 153 -18.40 -5.45 -2.76
CA ALA A 153 -18.95 -5.10 -1.45
C ALA A 153 -18.07 -4.05 -0.75
N GLU A 154 -18.67 -3.25 0.12
CA GLU A 154 -18.03 -2.09 0.73
C GLU A 154 -16.77 -2.45 1.56
N ASP A 155 -16.76 -3.62 2.18
CA ASP A 155 -15.64 -4.15 2.96
C ASP A 155 -14.45 -4.62 2.11
N ALA A 156 -14.58 -4.65 0.78
CA ALA A 156 -13.48 -5.00 -0.12
C ALA A 156 -12.47 -3.85 -0.32
N TYR A 157 -12.86 -2.60 -0.08
CA TYR A 157 -12.02 -1.42 -0.34
C TYR A 157 -11.17 -1.05 0.88
N ILE A 158 -10.32 -1.98 1.33
CA ILE A 158 -9.55 -1.86 2.58
C ILE A 158 -8.52 -0.72 2.59
N TYR A 159 -8.25 -0.10 1.43
CA TYR A 159 -7.30 1.01 1.28
C TYR A 159 -8.00 2.37 1.18
N ARG A 160 -9.33 2.41 1.21
CA ARG A 160 -10.06 3.68 1.18
C ARG A 160 -9.65 4.52 2.40
N GLY A 161 -9.35 5.79 2.15
CA GLY A 161 -8.84 6.73 3.15
C GLY A 161 -7.32 6.82 3.23
N ILE A 162 -6.57 5.85 2.68
CA ILE A 162 -5.11 5.81 2.84
C ILE A 162 -4.39 7.00 2.19
N ARG A 163 -5.02 7.61 1.18
CA ARG A 163 -4.50 8.80 0.52
C ARG A 163 -4.70 10.06 1.37
N THR A 164 -5.82 10.14 2.08
CA THR A 164 -6.26 11.28 2.89
C THR A 164 -5.80 11.19 4.35
N GLY A 165 -5.33 10.00 4.77
CA GLY A 165 -4.85 9.73 6.13
C GLY A 165 -5.94 9.24 7.09
N ASP A 166 -7.06 8.75 6.55
CA ASP A 166 -8.18 8.19 7.32
C ASP A 166 -7.98 6.71 7.68
#